data_AF-A0ABD5S3F9-F1
#
_entry.id   AF-A0ABD5S3F9-F1
#
_cell.length_a   1.000
_cell.length_b   1.000
_cell.length_c   1.000
_cell.angle_alpha   90.00
_cell.angle_beta   90.00
_cell.angle_gamma   90.00
#
_symmetry.space_group_name_H-M   'P 1'
#
loop_
_entity.id
_entity.type
_entity.pdbx_description
1 polymer ?
#
loop_
_entity_poly.entity_id
_entity_poly.type
_entity_poly.pdbx_seq_one_letter_code
_entity_poly.pdbx_strand_id
1 'polypeptide(L)'
;GALGIVVAAGMVVQASGADPASNQTAQLGTNFPVLLLVLIPASFLIIGPCEELLFRGIVQRRFREAFSPPVAVVLGATLFAAIHFIALNGTPSARLTTISILFFPSLVFGATYEYTGNLVVPSLIHGAYDATLFAVLYVAVRFAGIQPSFFGVLGT
;
A
#
# COMPACT_ATOMS: atom_id res chain seq x y z
N GLY A 1 9.45 -9.72 2.01
CA GLY A 1 8.09 -9.58 1.41
C GLY A 1 7.50 -8.24 1.79
N ALA A 2 6.43 -7.80 1.12
CA ALA A 2 5.83 -6.46 1.29
C ALA A 2 5.53 -6.09 2.75
N LEU A 3 4.97 -7.01 3.54
CA LEU A 3 4.68 -6.78 4.97
C LEU A 3 5.93 -6.52 5.82
N GLY A 4 7.01 -7.28 5.61
CA GLY A 4 8.26 -7.05 6.33
C GLY A 4 8.89 -5.69 6.00
N ILE A 5 8.72 -5.26 4.76
CA ILE A 5 9.19 -3.96 4.28
C ILE A 5 8.40 -2.80 4.92
N VAL A 6 7.07 -2.87 4.96
CA VAL A 6 6.28 -1.78 5.58
C VAL A 6 6.55 -1.69 7.08
N VAL A 7 6.74 -2.81 7.77
CA VAL A 7 7.11 -2.81 9.20
C VAL A 7 8.47 -2.15 9.41
N ALA A 8 9.47 -2.48 8.58
CA ALA A 8 10.79 -1.86 8.67
C ALA A 8 10.76 -0.36 8.34
N ALA A 9 10.04 0.03 7.30
CA ALA A 9 9.83 1.44 6.93
C ALA A 9 9.14 2.21 8.08
N GLY A 10 8.15 1.57 8.72
CA GLY A 10 7.50 2.05 9.93
C GLY A 10 8.46 2.34 11.07
N MET A 11 9.33 1.38 11.40
CA MET A 11 10.34 1.56 12.45
C MET A 11 11.28 2.72 12.16
N VAL A 12 11.68 2.91 10.89
CA VAL A 12 12.53 4.04 10.47
C VAL A 12 11.81 5.37 10.64
N VAL A 13 10.53 5.44 10.25
CA VAL A 13 9.70 6.65 10.40
C VAL A 13 9.51 7.00 11.89
N GLN A 14 9.23 6.00 12.73
CA GLN A 14 9.14 6.21 14.18
C GLN A 14 10.47 6.68 14.78
N ALA A 15 11.61 6.16 14.31
CA ALA A 15 12.93 6.55 14.79
C ALA A 15 13.35 7.95 14.32
N SER A 16 12.88 8.41 13.15
CA SER A 16 13.21 9.73 12.60
C SER A 16 12.33 10.86 13.16
N GLY A 17 11.24 10.51 13.85
CA GLY A 17 10.24 11.48 14.32
C GLY A 17 9.42 12.10 13.18
N ALA A 18 9.42 11.47 12.00
CA ALA A 18 8.58 11.90 10.88
C ALA A 18 7.13 11.46 11.12
N ASP A 19 6.19 12.35 10.85
CA ASP A 19 4.77 12.02 10.92
C ASP A 19 4.27 11.46 9.59
N PRO A 20 3.65 10.28 9.54
CA PRO A 20 2.97 9.80 8.35
C PRO A 20 1.57 10.41 8.21
N ALA A 21 1.13 10.65 6.98
CA ALA A 21 -0.24 11.02 6.70
C ALA A 21 -1.18 9.83 6.85
N SER A 22 -2.42 10.14 7.21
CA SER A 22 -3.47 9.14 7.37
C SER A 22 -4.21 8.88 6.05
N ASN A 23 -4.45 7.62 5.71
CA ASN A 23 -5.25 7.25 4.54
C ASN A 23 -6.75 7.48 4.81
N GLN A 24 -7.47 8.08 3.85
CA GLN A 24 -8.89 8.39 3.97
C GLN A 24 -9.75 7.14 4.19
N THR A 25 -9.45 6.04 3.49
CA THR A 25 -10.15 4.76 3.64
C THR A 25 -9.93 4.16 5.02
N ALA A 26 -8.69 4.20 5.54
CA ALA A 26 -8.37 3.72 6.88
C ALA A 26 -9.05 4.57 7.98
N GLN A 27 -9.13 5.90 7.79
CA GLN A 27 -9.88 6.79 8.69
C GLN A 27 -11.38 6.46 8.70
N LEU A 28 -11.99 6.29 7.52
CA LEU A 28 -13.38 5.87 7.41
C LEU A 28 -13.61 4.52 8.11
N GLY A 29 -12.70 3.57 7.94
CA GLY A 29 -12.75 2.28 8.62
C GLY A 29 -12.61 2.38 10.14
N THR A 30 -11.90 3.37 10.67
CA THR A 30 -11.86 3.63 12.12
C THR A 30 -13.22 4.10 12.63
N ASN A 31 -13.89 4.98 11.88
CA ASN A 31 -15.22 5.48 12.23
C ASN A 31 -16.33 4.43 12.05
N PHE A 32 -16.16 3.55 11.06
CA PHE A 32 -17.10 2.49 10.72
C PHE A 32 -16.37 1.13 10.60
N PRO A 33 -16.04 0.45 11.72
CA PRO A 33 -15.18 -0.74 11.71
C PRO A 33 -15.68 -1.91 10.85
N VAL A 34 -16.99 -2.00 10.61
CA VAL A 34 -17.56 -3.01 9.68
C VAL A 34 -17.01 -2.83 8.27
N LEU A 35 -16.68 -1.61 7.84
CA LEU A 35 -16.06 -1.34 6.56
C LEU A 35 -14.72 -2.08 6.40
N LEU A 36 -13.90 -2.14 7.46
CA LEU A 36 -12.62 -2.85 7.43
C LEU A 36 -12.79 -4.34 7.14
N LEU A 37 -13.85 -4.97 7.67
CA LEU A 37 -14.18 -6.37 7.39
C LEU A 37 -14.62 -6.60 5.94
N VAL A 38 -15.31 -5.63 5.34
CA VAL A 38 -15.70 -5.68 3.93
C VAL A 38 -14.49 -5.45 3.01
N LEU A 39 -13.55 -4.60 3.43
CA LEU A 39 -12.34 -4.31 2.67
C LEU A 39 -11.41 -5.52 2.58
N ILE A 40 -11.38 -6.43 3.57
CA ILE A 40 -10.56 -7.66 3.52
C ILE A 40 -10.84 -8.51 2.28
N PRO A 41 -12.08 -9.01 2.02
CA PRO A 41 -12.36 -9.75 0.80
C PRO A 41 -12.29 -8.86 -0.45
N ALA A 42 -12.64 -7.57 -0.35
CA ALA A 42 -12.52 -6.64 -1.47
C ALA A 42 -11.06 -6.44 -1.90
N SER A 43 -10.09 -6.53 -0.99
CA SER A 43 -8.67 -6.46 -1.29
C SER A 43 -8.22 -7.53 -2.27
N PHE A 44 -8.73 -8.75 -2.12
CA PHE A 44 -8.42 -9.86 -3.02
C PHE A 44 -9.21 -9.84 -4.33
N LEU A 45 -10.48 -9.43 -4.26
CA LEU A 45 -11.41 -9.59 -5.39
C LEU A 45 -11.45 -8.36 -6.30
N ILE A 46 -11.12 -7.18 -5.77
CA ILE A 46 -11.30 -5.90 -6.45
C ILE A 46 -10.03 -5.06 -6.37
N ILE A 47 -9.59 -4.65 -5.17
CA ILE A 47 -8.53 -3.63 -5.01
C ILE A 47 -7.22 -4.12 -5.63
N GLY A 48 -6.68 -5.24 -5.13
CA GLY A 48 -5.45 -5.84 -5.65
C GLY A 48 -5.52 -6.11 -7.15
N PRO A 49 -6.52 -6.85 -7.67
CA PRO A 49 -6.66 -7.08 -9.11
C PRO A 49 -6.74 -5.80 -9.95
N CYS A 50 -7.59 -4.84 -9.58
CA CYS A 50 -7.77 -3.62 -10.37
C CYS A 50 -6.51 -2.75 -10.38
N GLU A 51 -5.87 -2.58 -9.23
CA GLU A 51 -4.64 -1.80 -9.15
C GLU A 51 -3.49 -2.48 -9.88
N GLU A 52 -3.31 -3.80 -9.75
CA GLU A 52 -2.26 -4.52 -10.46
C GLU A 52 -2.52 -4.57 -11.97
N LEU A 53 -3.77 -4.69 -12.42
CA LEU A 53 -4.12 -4.58 -13.84
C LEU A 53 -3.68 -3.23 -14.40
N LEU A 54 -3.95 -2.13 -13.69
CA LEU A 54 -3.55 -0.78 -14.12
C LEU A 54 -2.04 -0.61 -14.06
N PHE A 55 -1.42 -0.85 -12.91
CA PHE A 55 -0.02 -0.50 -12.71
C PHE A 55 0.95 -1.49 -13.32
N ARG A 56 0.67 -2.79 -13.28
CA ARG A 56 1.59 -3.82 -13.78
C ARG A 56 1.21 -4.21 -15.20
N GLY A 57 -0.08 -4.34 -15.46
CA GLY A 57 -0.62 -4.67 -16.78
C GLY A 57 -0.45 -3.55 -17.81
N ILE A 58 -0.60 -2.29 -17.40
CA ILE A 58 -0.52 -1.12 -18.30
C ILE A 58 0.73 -0.29 -18.03
N VAL A 59 0.84 0.38 -16.88
CA VAL A 59 1.88 1.40 -16.63
C VAL A 59 3.30 0.83 -16.71
N GLN A 60 3.61 -0.19 -15.90
CA GLN A 60 4.91 -0.84 -15.88
C GLN A 60 5.23 -1.46 -17.25
N ARG A 61 4.26 -2.14 -17.87
CA ARG A 61 4.42 -2.74 -19.20
C ARG A 61 4.78 -1.70 -20.26
N ARG A 62 4.22 -0.49 -20.20
CA ARG A 62 4.62 0.62 -21.09
C ARG A 62 6.05 1.07 -20.84
N PHE A 63 6.48 1.16 -19.58
CA PHE A 63 7.90 1.42 -19.31
C PHE A 63 8.81 0.26 -19.78
N ARG A 64 8.34 -1.00 -19.77
CA ARG A 64 9.09 -2.14 -20.29
C ARG A 64 9.36 -2.06 -21.79
N GLU A 65 8.57 -1.29 -22.56
CA GLU A 65 8.79 -1.10 -24.00
C GLU A 65 10.02 -0.21 -24.29
N ALA A 66 10.41 0.66 -23.35
CA ALA A 66 11.51 1.63 -23.53
C ALA A 66 12.71 1.44 -22.57
N PHE A 67 12.51 0.77 -21.44
CA PHE A 67 13.52 0.65 -20.39
C PHE A 67 13.86 -0.81 -20.05
N SER A 68 14.83 -1.04 -19.17
CA SER A 68 15.15 -2.37 -18.62
C SER A 68 14.17 -2.78 -17.50
N PRO A 69 14.09 -4.08 -17.12
CA PRO A 69 13.09 -4.54 -16.15
C PRO A 69 13.19 -3.81 -14.80
N PRO A 70 14.37 -3.66 -14.19
CA PRO A 70 14.49 -2.94 -12.91
C PRO A 70 14.03 -1.48 -13.01
N VAL A 71 14.35 -0.79 -14.11
CA VAL A 71 13.97 0.62 -14.31
C VAL A 71 12.45 0.76 -14.44
N ALA A 72 11.80 -0.11 -15.20
CA ALA A 72 10.35 -0.08 -15.34
C ALA A 72 9.61 -0.39 -14.03
N VAL A 73 10.13 -1.32 -13.22
CA VAL A 73 9.58 -1.61 -11.88
C VAL A 73 9.68 -0.37 -10.99
N VAL A 74 10.83 0.31 -10.96
CA VAL A 74 11.02 1.54 -10.18
C VAL A 74 10.08 2.64 -10.65
N LEU A 75 9.98 2.90 -11.96
CA LEU A 75 9.09 3.93 -12.50
C LEU A 75 7.60 3.62 -12.24
N GLY A 76 7.20 2.36 -12.41
CA GLY A 76 5.86 1.90 -12.09
C GLY A 76 5.53 2.06 -10.61
N ALA A 77 6.47 1.70 -9.71
CA ALA A 77 6.31 1.85 -8.28
C ALA A 77 6.23 3.31 -7.84
N THR A 78 7.03 4.19 -8.46
CA THR A 78 6.96 5.64 -8.22
C THR A 78 5.60 6.21 -8.60
N LEU A 79 5.07 5.88 -9.79
CA LEU A 79 3.76 6.36 -10.20
C LEU A 79 2.64 5.79 -9.33
N PHE A 80 2.72 4.51 -8.97
CA PHE A 80 1.80 3.89 -8.01
C PHE A 80 1.77 4.68 -6.70
N ALA A 81 2.92 4.94 -6.08
CA ALA A 81 2.98 5.66 -4.82
C ALA A 81 2.51 7.11 -4.97
N ALA A 82 2.86 7.78 -6.07
CA ALA A 82 2.53 9.19 -6.29
C ALA A 82 1.01 9.45 -6.39
N ILE A 83 0.25 8.58 -7.06
CA ILE A 83 -1.21 8.78 -7.20
C ILE A 83 -1.95 8.71 -5.85
N HIS A 84 -1.36 8.03 -4.86
CA HIS A 84 -1.94 7.93 -3.53
C HIS A 84 -1.92 9.26 -2.78
N PHE A 85 -1.17 10.27 -3.21
CA PHE A 85 -1.11 11.59 -2.56
C PHE A 85 -2.49 12.20 -2.30
N ILE A 86 -3.46 11.95 -3.19
CA ILE A 86 -4.82 12.50 -3.12
C ILE A 86 -5.67 11.79 -2.06
N ALA A 87 -5.39 10.52 -1.79
CA ALA A 87 -6.10 9.70 -0.79
C ALA A 87 -5.58 9.92 0.64
N LEU A 88 -4.60 10.80 0.83
CA LEU A 88 -3.93 11.04 2.12
C LEU A 88 -4.39 12.35 2.78
N ASN A 89 -4.65 12.29 4.09
CA ASN A 89 -4.95 13.43 4.95
C ASN A 89 -3.75 13.75 5.84
N GLY A 90 -3.29 15.00 5.79
CA GLY A 90 -2.11 15.47 6.51
C GLY A 90 -1.40 16.60 5.77
N THR A 91 -0.36 17.15 6.38
CA THR A 91 0.51 18.16 5.75
C THR A 91 1.21 17.58 4.51
N PRO A 92 1.70 18.44 3.58
CA PRO A 92 2.46 17.96 2.43
C PRO A 92 3.65 17.06 2.81
N SER A 93 4.36 17.41 3.90
CA SER A 93 5.46 16.60 4.42
C SER A 93 4.99 15.21 4.87
N ALA A 94 3.90 15.15 5.64
CA ALA A 94 3.36 13.87 6.11
C ALA A 94 2.89 12.97 4.97
N ARG A 95 2.30 13.56 3.92
CA ARG A 95 1.91 12.82 2.71
C ARG A 95 3.12 12.25 1.99
N LEU A 96 4.21 13.01 1.91
CA LEU A 96 5.46 12.56 1.31
C LEU A 96 6.11 11.41 2.11
N THR A 97 6.04 11.46 3.45
CA THR A 97 6.44 10.35 4.32
C THR A 97 5.68 9.07 3.93
N THR A 98 4.36 9.13 3.87
CA THR A 98 3.52 7.98 3.52
C THR A 98 3.78 7.47 2.09
N ILE A 99 3.94 8.36 1.11
CA ILE A 99 4.29 7.96 -0.27
C ILE A 99 5.63 7.22 -0.32
N SER A 100 6.60 7.67 0.48
CA SER A 100 7.90 7.01 0.58
C SER A 100 7.76 5.60 1.13
N ILE A 101 6.83 5.37 2.08
CA ILE A 101 6.52 4.03 2.59
C ILE A 101 5.88 3.17 1.50
N LEU A 102 4.85 3.68 0.81
CA LEU A 102 4.10 2.96 -0.23
C LEU A 102 4.94 2.52 -1.42
N PHE A 103 6.01 3.27 -1.72
CA PHE A 103 6.94 2.94 -2.79
C PHE A 103 7.53 1.53 -2.64
N PHE A 104 7.90 1.11 -1.43
CA PHE A 104 8.65 -0.13 -1.25
C PHE A 104 7.81 -1.42 -1.42
N PRO A 105 6.58 -1.54 -0.86
CA PRO A 105 5.67 -2.63 -1.21
C PRO A 105 5.39 -2.70 -2.71
N SER A 106 5.25 -1.53 -3.35
CA SER A 106 5.00 -1.42 -4.79
C SER A 106 6.15 -1.99 -5.64
N LEU A 107 7.40 -1.86 -5.19
CA LEU A 107 8.55 -2.56 -5.81
C LEU A 107 8.40 -4.08 -5.74
N VAL A 108 7.90 -4.63 -4.64
CA VAL A 108 7.69 -6.08 -4.48
C VAL A 108 6.64 -6.57 -5.47
N PHE A 109 5.53 -5.86 -5.63
CA PHE A 109 4.47 -6.24 -6.56
C PHE A 109 4.99 -6.19 -8.02
N GLY A 110 5.67 -5.10 -8.38
CA GLY A 110 6.25 -4.93 -9.72
C GLY A 110 7.33 -5.98 -10.04
N ALA A 111 8.22 -6.26 -9.08
CA ALA A 111 9.24 -7.30 -9.24
C ALA A 111 8.58 -8.69 -9.37
N THR A 112 7.57 -8.99 -8.55
CA THR A 112 6.88 -10.28 -8.62
C THR A 112 6.19 -10.49 -9.97
N TYR A 113 5.61 -9.43 -10.54
CA TYR A 113 5.09 -9.48 -11.90
C TYR A 113 6.18 -9.82 -12.93
N GLU A 114 7.34 -9.16 -12.88
CA GLU A 114 8.46 -9.48 -13.80
C GLU A 114 8.97 -10.92 -13.64
N TYR A 115 9.06 -11.43 -12.41
CA TYR A 115 9.54 -12.78 -12.14
C TYR A 115 8.55 -13.87 -12.59
N THR A 116 7.25 -13.59 -12.52
CA THR A 116 6.20 -14.60 -12.73
C THR A 116 5.52 -14.50 -14.09
N GLY A 117 5.56 -13.34 -14.74
CA GLY A 117 4.82 -13.08 -15.97
C GLY A 117 3.30 -13.21 -15.83
N ASN A 118 2.77 -13.20 -14.60
CA ASN A 118 1.38 -13.51 -14.31
C ASN A 118 0.79 -12.44 -13.38
N LEU A 119 -0.25 -11.73 -13.83
CA LEU A 119 -0.90 -10.66 -13.04
C LEU A 119 -1.68 -11.18 -11.83
N VAL A 120 -2.09 -12.44 -11.82
CA VAL A 120 -2.81 -13.02 -10.67
C VAL A 120 -1.90 -13.09 -9.44
N VAL A 121 -0.61 -13.39 -9.62
CA VAL A 121 0.33 -13.52 -8.49
C VAL A 121 0.53 -12.20 -7.73
N PRO A 122 0.94 -11.08 -8.35
CA PRO A 122 1.04 -9.80 -7.65
C PRO A 122 -0.33 -9.31 -7.17
N SER A 123 -1.45 -9.62 -7.86
CA SER A 123 -2.80 -9.25 -7.39
C SER A 123 -3.14 -9.90 -6.06
N LEU A 124 -2.84 -11.19 -5.89
CA LEU A 124 -3.08 -11.91 -4.64
C LEU A 124 -2.12 -11.47 -3.54
N ILE A 125 -0.86 -11.16 -3.87
CA ILE A 125 0.11 -10.64 -2.90
C ILE A 125 -0.29 -9.24 -2.42
N HIS A 126 -0.71 -8.38 -3.32
CA HIS A 126 -1.21 -7.05 -3.02
C HIS A 126 -2.50 -7.13 -2.20
N GLY A 127 -3.47 -7.93 -2.64
CA GLY A 127 -4.70 -8.17 -1.88
C GLY A 127 -4.44 -8.72 -0.48
N ALA A 128 -3.48 -9.64 -0.32
CA ALA A 128 -3.09 -10.16 0.99
C ALA A 128 -2.42 -9.11 1.87
N TYR A 129 -1.60 -8.23 1.28
CA TYR A 129 -0.97 -7.12 1.97
C TYR A 129 -2.03 -6.18 2.55
N ASP A 130 -2.96 -5.69 1.73
CA ASP A 130 -4.04 -4.80 2.17
C ASP A 130 -4.97 -5.46 3.18
N ALA A 131 -5.40 -6.70 2.92
CA ALA A 131 -6.27 -7.45 3.82
C ALA A 131 -5.64 -7.61 5.20
N THR A 132 -4.32 -7.83 5.26
CA THR A 132 -3.59 -7.92 6.53
C THR A 132 -3.63 -6.58 7.28
N LEU A 133 -3.38 -5.47 6.58
CA LEU A 133 -3.42 -4.14 7.17
C LEU A 133 -4.82 -3.79 7.71
N PHE A 134 -5.88 -4.06 6.93
CA PHE A 134 -7.26 -3.83 7.36
C PHE A 134 -7.66 -4.74 8.54
N ALA A 135 -7.24 -6.00 8.55
CA ALA A 135 -7.50 -6.91 9.66
C ALA A 135 -6.81 -6.45 10.96
N VAL A 136 -5.54 -6.05 10.88
CA VAL A 136 -4.79 -5.50 12.01
C VAL A 136 -5.46 -4.24 12.54
N LEU A 137 -5.84 -3.31 11.65
CA LEU A 137 -6.54 -2.08 12.03
C LEU A 137 -7.89 -2.38 12.69
N TYR A 138 -8.65 -3.34 12.16
CA TYR A 138 -9.92 -3.76 12.76
C TYR A 138 -9.73 -4.26 14.18
N VAL A 139 -8.75 -5.16 14.39
CA VAL A 139 -8.45 -5.70 15.72
C VAL A 139 -8.07 -4.59 16.69
N ALA A 140 -7.22 -3.66 16.25
CA ALA A 140 -6.78 -2.55 17.08
C ALA A 140 -7.92 -1.62 17.51
N VAL A 141 -8.78 -1.24 16.57
CA VAL A 141 -9.92 -0.36 16.84
C VAL A 141 -10.96 -1.05 17.73
N ARG A 142 -11.19 -2.36 17.54
CA ARG A 142 -12.26 -3.09 18.27
C ARG A 142 -11.85 -3.62 19.63
N PHE A 143 -10.59 -3.99 19.82
CA PHE A 143 -10.16 -4.72 21.01
C PHE A 143 -9.04 -4.04 21.78
N ALA A 144 -8.23 -3.19 21.14
CA ALA A 144 -7.10 -2.55 21.80
C ALA A 144 -7.41 -1.12 22.30
N GLY A 145 -8.51 -0.51 21.85
CA GLY A 145 -8.85 0.90 22.18
C GLY A 145 -7.81 1.91 21.70
N ILE A 146 -6.88 1.49 20.83
CA ILE A 146 -5.76 2.29 20.35
C ILE A 146 -6.28 3.28 19.30
N GLN A 147 -6.00 4.56 19.52
CA GLN A 147 -6.32 5.64 18.59
C GLN A 147 -5.41 5.61 17.35
N PRO A 148 -5.84 6.15 16.19
CA PRO A 148 -5.18 6.00 14.89
C PRO A 148 -3.73 6.47 14.78
N SER A 149 -3.20 7.20 15.77
CA SER A 149 -1.83 7.72 15.78
C SER A 149 -0.75 6.62 15.78
N PHE A 150 -1.07 5.42 16.26
CA PHE A 150 -0.18 4.24 16.15
C PHE A 150 -0.21 3.60 14.74
N PHE A 151 -1.25 3.84 13.96
CA PHE A 151 -1.52 3.19 12.66
C PHE A 151 -1.28 4.09 11.45
N GLY A 152 -0.77 5.31 11.63
CA GLY A 152 -0.37 6.16 10.50
C GLY A 152 0.62 5.48 9.53
N VAL A 153 1.31 4.44 9.99
CA VAL A 153 2.22 3.56 9.24
C VAL A 153 1.54 2.32 8.64
N LEU A 154 0.47 1.82 9.27
CA LEU A 154 -0.18 0.54 8.93
C LEU A 154 -1.49 0.72 8.15
N GLY A 155 -2.04 1.93 8.10
CA GLY A 155 -3.17 2.29 7.24
C GLY A 155 -2.74 2.85 5.88
N THR A 156 -1.45 2.80 5.55
CA THR A 156 -0.91 3.21 4.24
C THR A 156 -0.93 2.03 3.30
#